data_AF-A0A1V4AC69-F1
#
_entry.id   AF-A0A1V4AC69-F1
#
_cell.length_a   1.000
_cell.length_b   1.000
_cell.length_c   1.000
_cell.angle_alpha   90.00
_cell.angle_beta   90.00
_cell.angle_gamma   90.00
#
_symmetry.space_group_name_H-M   'P 1'
#
loop_
_entity.id
_entity.type
_entity.pdbx_description
1 polymer ?
#
loop_
_entity_poly.entity_id
_entity_poly.type
_entity_poly.pdbx_seq_one_letter_code
_entity_poly.pdbx_strand_id
1 'polypeptide(L)'
;MERRPGPGPGGISEADAAWPGRLRRIMRAGLTYWRQPAVIDSAELLLTELVTNALRHGPDHNIDVRVHLRSGRCVIAVTDGSSDRPELRDPGPTEEGGRGLLLVDALACAWGVSSDGTTTWCALPLN
;
A
#
# COMPACT_ATOMS: atom_id res chain seq x y z
N MET A 1 -21.78 -3.34 29.97
CA MET A 1 -21.40 -3.28 28.54
C MET A 1 -19.90 -3.05 28.49
N GLU A 2 -19.14 -4.14 28.51
CA GLU A 2 -17.67 -4.09 28.57
C GLU A 2 -17.14 -3.62 27.22
N ARG A 3 -16.43 -2.48 27.22
CA ARG A 3 -15.73 -2.00 26.04
C ARG A 3 -14.61 -3.00 25.73
N ARG A 4 -14.64 -3.60 24.55
CA ARG A 4 -13.50 -4.39 24.04
C ARG A 4 -12.23 -3.55 24.17
N PRO A 5 -11.13 -4.09 24.69
CA PRO A 5 -9.87 -3.37 24.75
C PRO A 5 -9.47 -3.00 23.32
N GLY A 6 -9.11 -1.72 23.11
CA GLY A 6 -8.54 -1.26 21.85
C GLY A 6 -7.22 -1.98 21.56
N PRO A 7 -6.76 -1.98 20.30
CA PRO A 7 -5.47 -2.57 19.97
C PRO A 7 -4.36 -1.93 20.82
N GLY A 8 -3.42 -2.75 21.30
CA GLY A 8 -2.24 -2.27 22.01
C GLY A 8 -1.38 -1.35 21.13
N PRO A 9 -0.38 -0.66 21.70
CA PRO A 9 0.50 0.21 20.93
C PRO A 9 1.14 -0.57 19.76
N GLY A 10 0.81 -0.19 18.52
CA GLY A 10 1.26 -0.83 17.28
C GLY A 10 0.25 -1.79 16.59
N GLY A 11 -0.96 -1.98 17.15
CA GLY A 11 -2.00 -2.81 16.53
C GLY A 11 -2.91 -2.03 15.58
N ILE A 12 -3.06 -2.51 14.35
CA ILE A 12 -4.04 -2.01 13.37
C ILE A 12 -5.46 -2.26 13.92
N SER A 13 -6.35 -1.25 13.91
CA SER A 13 -7.72 -1.44 14.41
C SER A 13 -8.52 -2.42 13.54
N GLU A 14 -9.60 -3.02 14.07
CA GLU A 14 -10.47 -3.94 13.30
C GLU A 14 -11.11 -3.24 12.08
N ALA A 15 -11.37 -1.94 12.18
CA ALA A 15 -11.86 -1.11 11.08
C ALA A 15 -10.79 -0.92 9.98
N ASP A 16 -9.54 -0.72 10.39
CA ASP A 16 -8.38 -0.56 9.51
C ASP A 16 -7.96 -1.90 8.88
N ALA A 17 -8.11 -3.02 9.60
CA ALA A 17 -7.81 -4.36 9.10
C ALA A 17 -8.74 -4.77 7.94
N ALA A 18 -9.98 -4.26 7.91
CA ALA A 18 -10.90 -4.47 6.79
C ALA A 18 -10.62 -3.54 5.59
N TRP A 19 -9.78 -2.52 5.75
CA TRP A 19 -9.55 -1.49 4.75
C TRP A 19 -8.78 -1.99 3.52
N PRO A 20 -7.69 -2.79 3.63
CA PRO A 20 -7.02 -3.38 2.47
C PRO A 20 -7.96 -4.24 1.60
N GLY A 21 -8.86 -5.01 2.22
CA GLY A 21 -9.85 -5.80 1.48
C GLY A 21 -10.82 -4.94 0.66
N ARG A 22 -11.25 -3.80 1.21
CA ARG A 22 -12.10 -2.83 0.49
C ARG A 22 -11.34 -2.20 -0.68
N LEU A 23 -10.10 -1.78 -0.45
CA LEU A 23 -9.27 -1.15 -1.48
C LEU A 23 -8.95 -2.10 -2.64
N ARG A 24 -8.66 -3.38 -2.36
CA ARG A 24 -8.48 -4.40 -3.41
C ARG A 24 -9.70 -4.52 -4.31
N ARG A 25 -10.90 -4.56 -3.73
CA ARG A 25 -12.15 -4.62 -4.50
C ARG A 25 -12.38 -3.37 -5.37
N ILE A 26 -12.03 -2.19 -4.87
CA ILE A 26 -12.10 -0.93 -5.63
C ILE A 26 -11.07 -0.93 -6.77
N MET A 27 -9.82 -1.32 -6.48
CA MET A 27 -8.73 -1.46 -7.46
C MET A 27 -9.13 -2.40 -8.61
N ARG A 28 -9.65 -3.59 -8.28
CA ARG A 28 -10.13 -4.58 -9.25
C ARG A 28 -11.22 -4.02 -10.15
N ALA A 29 -12.22 -3.36 -9.56
CA ALA A 29 -13.31 -2.75 -10.33
C ALA A 29 -12.78 -1.65 -11.26
N GLY A 30 -11.91 -0.77 -10.78
CA GLY A 30 -11.31 0.32 -11.56
C GLY A 30 -10.47 -0.18 -12.73
N LEU A 31 -9.54 -1.12 -12.49
CA LEU A 31 -8.70 -1.68 -13.55
C LEU A 31 -9.49 -2.53 -14.55
N THR A 32 -10.54 -3.23 -14.11
CA THR A 32 -11.47 -3.91 -15.03
C THR A 32 -12.17 -2.89 -15.93
N TYR A 33 -12.68 -1.81 -15.35
CA TYR A 33 -13.33 -0.73 -16.09
C TYR A 33 -12.39 -0.06 -17.10
N TRP A 34 -11.12 0.14 -16.73
CA TRP A 34 -10.07 0.65 -17.61
C TRP A 34 -9.50 -0.37 -18.60
N ARG A 35 -10.05 -1.59 -18.66
CA ARG A 35 -9.63 -2.68 -19.56
C ARG A 35 -8.17 -3.11 -19.35
N GLN A 36 -7.72 -3.12 -18.09
CA GLN A 36 -6.38 -3.53 -17.67
C GLN A 36 -6.41 -4.76 -16.74
N PRO A 37 -7.00 -5.90 -17.16
CA PRO A 37 -7.13 -7.06 -16.28
C PRO A 37 -5.77 -7.72 -15.94
N ALA A 38 -4.79 -7.62 -16.83
CA ALA A 38 -3.49 -8.30 -16.69
C ALA A 38 -2.65 -7.80 -15.50
N VAL A 39 -2.90 -6.58 -15.01
CA VAL A 39 -2.14 -5.98 -13.91
C VAL A 39 -2.86 -6.03 -12.57
N ILE A 40 -4.09 -6.58 -12.52
CA ILE A 40 -4.96 -6.52 -11.32
C ILE A 40 -4.29 -7.16 -10.11
N ASP A 41 -3.81 -8.39 -10.25
CA ASP A 41 -3.30 -9.13 -9.09
C ASP A 41 -2.02 -8.50 -8.53
N SER A 42 -1.11 -8.06 -9.41
CA SER A 42 0.07 -7.28 -9.01
C SER A 42 -0.31 -5.94 -8.37
N ALA A 43 -1.30 -5.23 -8.92
CA ALA A 43 -1.73 -3.94 -8.38
C ALA A 43 -2.40 -4.08 -7.00
N GLU A 44 -3.21 -5.12 -6.80
CA GLU A 44 -3.82 -5.43 -5.50
C GLU A 44 -2.77 -5.78 -4.44
N LEU A 45 -1.74 -6.55 -4.81
CA LEU A 45 -0.64 -6.89 -3.93
C LEU A 45 0.15 -5.64 -3.52
N LEU A 46 0.61 -4.85 -4.50
CA LEU A 46 1.38 -3.63 -4.21
C LEU A 46 0.58 -2.60 -3.41
N LEU A 47 -0.70 -2.44 -3.71
CA LEU A 47 -1.61 -1.60 -2.92
C LEU A 47 -1.67 -2.08 -1.46
N THR A 48 -1.78 -3.39 -1.24
CA THR A 48 -1.87 -3.96 0.11
C THR A 48 -0.57 -3.72 0.87
N GLU A 49 0.58 -3.88 0.25
CA GLU A 49 1.87 -3.60 0.89
C GLU A 49 2.01 -2.12 1.25
N LEU A 50 1.73 -1.20 0.32
CA LEU A 50 1.84 0.24 0.56
C LEU A 50 0.88 0.71 1.66
N VAL A 51 -0.38 0.26 1.64
CA VAL A 51 -1.38 0.60 2.67
C VAL A 51 -1.02 -0.02 4.02
N THR A 52 -0.51 -1.25 4.04
CA THR A 52 -0.07 -1.90 5.28
C THR A 52 1.12 -1.15 5.89
N ASN A 53 2.06 -0.70 5.06
CA ASN A 53 3.19 0.14 5.51
C ASN A 53 2.68 1.46 6.10
N ALA A 54 1.80 2.15 5.38
CA ALA A 54 1.17 3.39 5.84
C ALA A 54 0.39 3.22 7.16
N LEU A 55 -0.36 2.13 7.33
CA LEU A 55 -1.10 1.85 8.57
C LEU A 55 -0.19 1.51 9.76
N ARG A 56 0.99 0.93 9.51
CA ARG A 56 1.94 0.55 10.58
C ARG A 56 2.85 1.70 11.00
N HIS A 57 3.20 2.58 10.06
CA HIS A 57 4.24 3.58 10.25
C HIS A 57 3.74 5.03 10.13
N GLY A 58 2.52 5.25 9.63
CA GLY A 58 1.91 6.57 9.51
C GLY A 58 1.51 7.16 10.87
N PRO A 59 1.59 8.49 11.04
CA PRO A 59 1.35 9.17 12.32
C PRO A 59 -0.10 9.12 12.79
N ASP A 60 -1.07 9.26 11.88
CA ASP A 60 -2.47 9.55 12.25
C ASP A 60 -3.52 8.62 11.60
N HIS A 61 -3.10 7.49 11.02
CA HIS A 61 -3.96 6.52 10.31
C HIS A 61 -4.86 7.10 9.20
N ASN A 62 -4.69 8.38 8.85
CA ASN A 62 -5.40 9.05 7.78
C ASN A 62 -4.64 8.83 6.47
N ILE A 63 -5.14 7.89 5.67
CA ILE A 63 -4.46 7.44 4.46
C ILE A 63 -5.30 7.80 3.23
N ASP A 64 -4.68 8.49 2.28
CA ASP A 64 -5.24 8.72 0.95
C ASP A 64 -4.63 7.75 -0.07
N VAL A 65 -5.47 7.16 -0.91
CA VAL A 65 -5.05 6.21 -1.95
C VAL A 65 -5.48 6.73 -3.31
N ARG A 66 -4.50 6.94 -4.19
CA ARG A 66 -4.74 7.35 -5.57
C ARG A 66 -4.20 6.29 -6.53
N VAL A 67 -5.04 5.91 -7.48
CA VAL A 67 -4.68 5.02 -8.58
C VAL A 67 -5.01 5.72 -9.89
N HIS A 68 -4.04 5.77 -10.79
CA HIS A 68 -4.26 6.37 -12.11
C HIS A 68 -3.43 5.68 -13.19
N LEU A 69 -3.91 5.75 -14.43
CA LEU A 69 -3.19 5.25 -15.59
C LEU A 69 -2.54 6.41 -16.32
N ARG A 70 -1.23 6.36 -16.53
CA ARG A 70 -0.49 7.41 -17.25
C ARG A 70 0.69 6.82 -17.99
N SER A 71 0.85 7.20 -19.26
CA SER A 71 2.01 6.85 -20.09
C SER A 71 2.33 5.34 -20.11
N GLY A 72 1.30 4.50 -20.27
CA GLY A 72 1.46 3.04 -20.29
C GLY A 72 1.79 2.43 -18.93
N ARG A 73 1.47 3.10 -17.83
CA ARG A 73 1.70 2.60 -16.46
C ARG A 73 0.47 2.75 -15.59
N CYS A 74 0.26 1.79 -14.70
CA CYS A 74 -0.63 1.93 -13.54
C CYS A 74 0.20 2.45 -12.38
N VAL A 75 -0.12 3.64 -11.87
CA VAL A 75 0.55 4.26 -10.74
C VAL A 75 -0.35 4.17 -9.52
N ILE A 76 0.19 3.62 -8.44
CA ILE A 76 -0.46 3.50 -7.13
C ILE A 76 0.30 4.44 -6.19
N ALA A 77 -0.41 5.34 -5.53
CA ALA A 77 0.15 6.28 -4.58
C ALA A 77 -0.64 6.22 -3.27
N VAL A 78 0.07 6.11 -2.15
CA VAL A 78 -0.48 6.06 -0.81
C VAL A 78 0.14 7.21 -0.01
N THR A 79 -0.70 8.12 0.47
CA THR A 79 -0.30 9.29 1.27
C THR A 79 -0.73 9.04 2.71
N ASP A 80 0.20 9.07 3.66
CA ASP A 80 -0.08 8.77 5.07
C ASP A 80 0.26 9.92 6.03
N GLY A 81 0.75 11.04 5.48
CA GLY A 81 1.14 12.23 6.25
C GLY A 81 2.40 12.03 7.09
N SER A 82 3.09 10.89 6.97
CA SER A 82 4.37 10.65 7.64
C SER A 82 5.50 11.48 7.02
N SER A 83 6.51 11.79 7.82
CA SER A 83 7.82 12.26 7.32
C SER A 83 8.86 11.14 7.35
N ASP A 84 8.49 9.97 7.88
CA ASP A 84 9.32 8.79 7.96
C ASP A 84 9.35 8.09 6.61
N ARG A 85 10.57 7.92 6.08
CA ARG A 85 10.74 7.29 4.77
C ARG A 85 10.62 5.77 4.91
N PRO A 86 9.88 5.09 4.03
CA PRO A 86 9.95 3.65 3.91
C PRO A 86 11.41 3.23 3.63
N GLU A 87 12.01 2.50 4.57
CA GLU A 87 13.34 1.92 4.39
C GLU A 87 13.22 0.50 3.87
N LEU A 88 13.88 0.22 2.73
CA LEU A 88 14.15 -1.15 2.29
C LEU A 88 14.98 -1.83 3.39
N ARG A 89 14.31 -2.65 4.18
CA ARG A 89 14.97 -3.52 5.16
C ARG A 89 15.08 -4.92 4.57
N ASP A 90 16.20 -5.58 4.84
CA ASP A 90 16.35 -7.02 4.62
C ASP A 90 15.90 -7.72 5.91
N PRO A 91 14.64 -8.21 5.99
CA PRO A 91 14.15 -8.82 7.20
C PRO A 91 14.86 -10.14 7.45
N GLY A 92 15.23 -10.39 8.70
CA GLY A 92 15.80 -11.67 9.10
C GLY A 92 14.86 -12.84 8.77
N PRO A 93 15.37 -14.07 8.64
CA PRO A 93 14.58 -15.23 8.20
C PRO A 93 13.37 -15.53 9.10
N THR A 94 13.37 -15.07 10.35
CA THR A 94 12.31 -15.24 11.35
C THR A 94 11.44 -14.00 11.55
N GLU A 95 11.70 -12.88 10.86
CA GLU A 95 10.85 -11.70 10.93
C GLU A 95 9.62 -11.89 10.01
N GLU A 96 8.43 -11.75 10.58
CA GLU A 96 7.15 -11.83 9.85
C GLU A 96 6.83 -10.55 9.07
N GLY A 97 7.56 -9.45 9.30
CA GLY A 97 7.42 -8.16 8.62
C GLY A 97 8.64 -7.78 7.78
N GLY A 98 8.54 -6.75 6.94
CA GLY A 98 9.67 -6.16 6.19
C GLY A 98 9.87 -6.62 4.75
N ARG A 99 9.11 -7.61 4.27
CA ARG A 99 9.17 -8.07 2.87
C ARG A 99 8.36 -7.21 1.90
N GLY A 100 7.52 -6.31 2.40
CA GLY A 100 6.60 -5.53 1.57
C GLY A 100 7.29 -4.67 0.53
N LEU A 101 8.35 -3.95 0.91
CA LEU A 101 9.14 -3.17 -0.04
C LEU A 101 9.96 -4.04 -1.00
N LEU A 102 10.34 -5.27 -0.61
CA LEU A 102 10.97 -6.22 -1.54
C LEU A 102 9.98 -6.68 -2.63
N LEU A 103 8.70 -6.86 -2.29
CA LEU A 103 7.65 -7.14 -3.27
C LEU A 103 7.39 -5.95 -4.18
N VAL A 104 7.38 -4.73 -3.63
CA VAL A 104 7.30 -3.49 -4.42
C VAL A 104 8.47 -3.40 -5.39
N ASP A 105 9.69 -3.62 -4.92
CA ASP A 105 10.91 -3.55 -5.73
C ASP A 105 10.94 -4.63 -6.83
N ALA A 106 10.47 -5.85 -6.52
CA ALA A 106 10.46 -6.95 -7.48
C ALA A 106 9.40 -6.82 -8.59
N LEU A 107 8.26 -6.18 -8.31
CA LEU A 107 7.12 -6.13 -9.23
C LEU A 107 6.97 -4.78 -9.95
N ALA A 108 7.34 -3.68 -9.30
CA ALA A 108 7.19 -2.35 -9.87
C ALA A 108 8.31 -2.06 -10.89
N CYS A 109 7.97 -1.38 -11.99
CA CYS A 109 8.98 -0.86 -12.91
C CYS A 109 9.62 0.45 -12.42
N ALA A 110 8.98 1.12 -11.46
CA ALA A 110 9.51 2.25 -10.72
C ALA A 110 8.74 2.42 -9.42
N TRP A 111 9.40 2.86 -8.36
CA TRP A 111 8.76 3.22 -7.10
C TRP A 111 9.60 4.27 -6.36
N GLY A 112 9.02 4.90 -5.36
CA GLY A 112 9.72 5.85 -4.53
C GLY A 112 8.82 6.59 -3.56
N VAL A 113 9.34 7.69 -3.04
CA VAL A 113 8.65 8.58 -2.10
C VAL A 113 8.60 9.98 -2.70
N SER A 114 7.53 10.72 -2.46
CA SER A 114 7.44 12.13 -2.83
C SER A 114 8.51 12.97 -2.13
N SER A 115 8.80 14.15 -2.67
CA SER A 115 9.84 15.04 -2.14
C SER A 115 9.59 15.50 -0.70
N ASP A 116 8.32 15.64 -0.32
CA ASP A 116 7.87 15.99 1.03
C ASP A 116 7.83 14.77 1.98
N GLY A 117 8.10 13.56 1.49
CA GLY A 117 8.14 12.33 2.29
C GLY A 117 6.77 11.66 2.51
N THR A 118 5.67 12.35 2.20
CA THR A 118 4.33 11.97 2.66
C THR A 118 3.64 10.91 1.81
N THR A 119 4.13 10.68 0.58
CA THR A 119 3.51 9.78 -0.39
C THR A 119 4.50 8.71 -0.84
N THR A 120 4.18 7.45 -0.57
CA THR A 120 4.87 6.31 -1.20
C THR A 120 4.13 5.91 -2.46
N TRP A 121 4.85 5.69 -3.55
CA TRP A 121 4.26 5.34 -4.83
C TRP A 121 5.01 4.23 -5.54
N CYS A 122 4.30 3.47 -6.37
CA CYS A 122 4.87 2.47 -7.28
C CYS A 122 4.13 2.48 -8.62
N ALA A 123 4.81 2.00 -9.66
CA ALA A 123 4.29 1.93 -11.02
C ALA A 123 4.44 0.52 -11.59
N LEU A 124 3.36 0.00 -12.18
CA LEU A 124 3.34 -1.23 -12.95
C LEU A 124 3.24 -0.90 -14.44
N PRO A 125 3.95 -1.61 -15.34
CA PRO A 125 3.74 -1.48 -16.78
C PRO A 125 2.33 -1.96 -17.15
N LEU A 126 1.66 -1.24 -18.05
CA LEU A 126 0.44 -1.72 -18.72
C LEU A 126 0.87 -2.44 -20.00
N ASN A 127 0.28 -3.60 -20.25
CA ASN A 127 0.52 -4.40 -21.46
C ASN A 127 -0.39 -3.98 -22.61
#